data_AF-A0AAP8T244-F1
#
_entry.id   AF-A0AAP8T244-F1
#
_cell.length_a   1.000
_cell.length_b   1.000
_cell.length_c   1.000
_cell.angle_alpha   90.00
_cell.angle_beta   90.00
_cell.angle_gamma   90.00
#
_symmetry.space_group_name_H-M   'P 1'
#
loop_
_entity.id
_entity.type
_entity.pdbx_description
1 polymer ?
#
loop_
_entity_poly.entity_id
_entity_poly.type
_entity_poly.pdbx_seq_one_letter_code
_entity_poly.pdbx_strand_id
1 'polypeptide(L)'
;PQMPIHLSVQANTVNWASVEFWQQQGLSRIILSRELSLEEIAEIRQHVPAMELEVFVHGALCMAYSGRCLLSGYMNKRDANQGS
;
A
#
# COMPACT_ATOMS: atom_id res chain seq x y z
N PRO A 1 4.02 -5.83 22.84
CA PRO A 1 3.08 -6.48 21.90
C PRO A 1 3.85 -7.12 20.72
N GLN A 2 3.79 -8.45 20.57
CA GLN A 2 4.43 -9.20 19.47
C GLN A 2 3.42 -9.41 18.32
N MET A 3 2.92 -8.31 17.76
CA MET A 3 1.94 -8.37 16.67
C MET A 3 2.65 -8.07 15.33
N PRO A 4 2.43 -8.88 14.29
CA PRO A 4 2.88 -8.55 12.94
C PRO A 4 2.36 -7.18 12.51
N ILE A 5 3.25 -6.34 11.97
CA ILE A 5 2.89 -5.01 11.47
C ILE A 5 2.88 -5.06 9.95
N HIS A 6 1.77 -4.62 9.36
CA HIS A 6 1.54 -4.60 7.91
C HIS A 6 1.47 -3.15 7.41
N LEU A 7 2.05 -2.87 6.24
CA LEU A 7 2.01 -1.55 5.64
C LEU A 7 0.73 -1.37 4.80
N SER A 8 -0.14 -0.44 5.22
CA SER A 8 -1.34 -0.08 4.47
C SER A 8 -1.00 0.47 3.07
N VAL A 9 -1.87 0.21 2.09
CA VAL A 9 -1.81 0.80 0.75
C VAL A 9 -1.78 2.34 0.78
N GLN A 10 -2.22 2.96 1.88
CA GLN A 10 -2.12 4.42 2.11
C GLN A 10 -0.69 4.94 2.13
N ALA A 11 0.30 4.08 2.41
CA ALA A 11 1.72 4.43 2.36
C ALA A 11 2.25 4.57 0.91
N ASN A 12 1.43 4.24 -0.10
CA ASN A 12 1.75 4.35 -1.52
C ASN A 12 3.13 3.79 -1.90
N THR A 13 3.41 2.55 -1.49
CA THR A 13 4.67 1.89 -1.83
C THR A 13 4.62 1.37 -3.27
N VAL A 14 5.49 1.91 -4.12
CA VAL A 14 5.47 1.75 -5.60
C VAL A 14 6.78 1.23 -6.20
N ASN A 15 7.80 0.91 -5.40
CA ASN A 15 9.07 0.40 -5.92
C ASN A 15 9.77 -0.53 -4.93
N TRP A 16 10.72 -1.32 -5.43
CA TRP A 16 11.43 -2.32 -4.64
C TRP A 16 12.27 -1.72 -3.52
N ALA A 17 12.88 -0.54 -3.75
CA ALA A 17 13.72 0.12 -2.76
C ALA A 17 12.90 0.55 -1.53
N SER A 18 11.68 1.02 -1.75
CA SER A 18 10.75 1.37 -0.67
C SER A 18 10.30 0.12 0.10
N VAL A 19 10.06 -0.99 -0.62
CA VAL A 19 9.73 -2.29 -0.01
C VAL A 19 10.87 -2.80 0.86
N GLU A 20 12.10 -2.73 0.38
CA GLU A 20 13.31 -3.12 1.12
C GLU A 20 13.49 -2.24 2.37
N PHE A 21 13.32 -0.92 2.23
CA PHE A 21 13.36 0.00 3.37
C PHE A 21 12.39 -0.42 4.47
N TRP A 22 11.13 -0.69 4.13
CA TRP A 22 10.12 -1.10 5.11
C TRP A 22 10.37 -2.49 5.68
N GLN A 23 10.94 -3.41 4.90
CA GLN A 23 11.40 -4.70 5.42
C GLN A 23 12.45 -4.51 6.53
N GLN A 24 13.41 -3.61 6.32
CA GLN A 24 14.45 -3.30 7.31
C GLN A 24 13.89 -2.63 8.57
N GLN A 25 12.75 -1.94 8.47
CA GLN A 25 12.02 -1.40 9.62
C GLN A 25 11.23 -2.46 10.41
N GLY A 26 11.27 -3.73 9.99
CA GLY A 26 10.64 -4.85 10.70
C GLY A 26 9.17 -5.07 10.34
N LEU A 27 8.69 -4.54 9.21
CA LEU A 27 7.36 -4.86 8.71
C LEU A 27 7.33 -6.27 8.12
N SER A 28 6.20 -6.92 8.33
CA SER A 28 5.99 -8.33 7.95
C SER A 28 5.27 -8.51 6.62
N ARG A 29 4.47 -7.51 6.21
CA ARG A 29 3.74 -7.51 4.94
C ARG A 29 3.59 -6.09 4.42
N ILE A 30 3.63 -5.93 3.10
CA ILE A 30 3.31 -4.67 2.43
C ILE A 30 2.13 -4.88 1.49
N ILE A 31 1.10 -4.05 1.66
CA ILE A 31 0.02 -3.93 0.70
C ILE A 31 0.45 -2.91 -0.36
N LEU A 32 0.78 -3.38 -1.56
CA LEU A 32 1.33 -2.54 -2.63
C LEU A 32 0.29 -1.57 -3.21
N SER A 33 0.77 -0.49 -3.82
CA SER A 33 -0.08 0.43 -4.57
C SER A 33 -0.75 -0.26 -5.76
N ARG A 34 -1.96 0.20 -6.08
CA ARG A 34 -2.78 -0.32 -7.20
C ARG A 34 -2.39 0.27 -8.55
N GLU A 35 -1.42 1.16 -8.55
CA GLU A 35 -0.90 1.80 -9.76
C GLU A 35 0.21 0.97 -10.41
N LEU A 36 0.67 -0.09 -9.74
CA LEU A 36 1.70 -0.99 -10.27
C LEU A 36 1.14 -1.97 -11.28
N SER A 37 1.87 -2.12 -12.37
CA SER A 37 1.73 -3.22 -13.32
C SER A 37 2.20 -4.54 -12.71
N LEU A 38 1.78 -5.66 -13.32
CA LEU A 38 2.26 -6.99 -12.93
C LEU A 38 3.78 -7.13 -13.10
N GLU A 39 4.37 -6.45 -14.08
CA GLU A 39 5.81 -6.44 -14.34
C GLU A 39 6.57 -5.78 -13.18
N GLU A 40 6.10 -4.61 -12.73
CA GLU A 40 6.68 -3.91 -11.57
C GLU A 40 6.51 -4.72 -10.27
N ILE A 41 5.37 -5.38 -10.08
CA ILE A 41 5.16 -6.28 -8.92
C ILE A 41 6.14 -7.45 -8.98
N ALA A 42 6.39 -8.02 -10.16
CA ALA A 42 7.36 -9.09 -10.33
C ALA A 42 8.79 -8.62 -10.04
N GLU A 43 9.16 -7.41 -10.49
CA GLU A 43 10.45 -6.80 -10.18
C GLU A 43 10.64 -6.62 -8.67
N ILE A 44 9.64 -6.10 -7.96
CA ILE A 44 9.64 -5.97 -6.50
C ILE A 44 9.87 -7.32 -5.84
N ARG A 45 9.16 -8.36 -6.29
CA ARG A 45 9.28 -9.72 -5.76
C ARG A 45 10.67 -10.32 -5.96
N GLN A 46 11.32 -10.03 -7.09
CA GLN A 46 12.67 -10.50 -7.39
C GLN A 46 13.72 -9.85 -6.49
N HIS A 47 13.61 -8.54 -6.25
CA HIS A 47 14.55 -7.81 -5.42
C HIS A 47 14.37 -8.05 -3.92
N VAL A 48 13.12 -8.24 -3.46
CA VAL A 48 12.81 -8.42 -2.03
C VAL A 48 12.04 -9.73 -1.78
N PRO A 49 12.67 -10.91 -2.01
CA PRO A 49 11.98 -12.20 -1.99
C PRO A 49 11.56 -12.67 -0.58
N ALA A 50 12.08 -12.06 0.47
CA ALA A 50 11.68 -12.38 1.85
C ALA A 50 10.45 -11.60 2.33
N MET A 51 10.03 -10.54 1.62
CA MET A 51 8.86 -9.74 1.99
C MET A 51 7.56 -10.39 1.50
N GLU A 52 6.52 -10.37 2.33
CA GLU A 52 5.16 -10.71 1.92
C GLU A 52 4.51 -9.52 1.23
N LEU A 53 3.98 -9.75 0.02
CA LEU A 53 3.34 -8.73 -0.81
C LEU A 53 1.86 -9.07 -0.99
N GLU A 54 1.00 -8.09 -0.79
CA GLU A 54 -0.45 -8.20 -1.00
C GLU A 54 -0.92 -7.12 -1.99
N VAL A 55 -1.80 -7.50 -2.91
CA VAL A 55 -2.30 -6.62 -3.99
C VAL A 55 -3.80 -6.81 -4.14
N PHE A 56 -4.53 -5.70 -4.31
CA PHE A 56 -5.95 -5.73 -4.65
C PHE A 56 -6.15 -5.83 -6.17
N VAL A 57 -6.80 -6.91 -6.63
CA VAL A 57 -7.05 -7.17 -8.06
C VAL A 57 -8.40 -6.60 -8.52
N HIS A 58 -9.43 -6.64 -7.66
CA HIS A 58 -10.78 -6.18 -7.97
C HIS A 58 -11.45 -5.60 -6.72
N GLY A 59 -12.36 -4.61 -6.88
CA GLY A 59 -13.20 -4.09 -5.80
C GLY A 59 -12.64 -2.92 -4.97
N ALA A 60 -11.44 -2.42 -5.26
CA ALA A 60 -10.82 -1.34 -4.48
C ALA A 60 -11.15 0.05 -5.05
N LEU A 61 -12.32 0.57 -4.68
CA LEU A 61 -12.72 1.98 -4.87
C LEU A 61 -11.84 2.91 -4.03
N CYS A 62 -10.64 3.24 -4.49
CA CYS A 62 -9.90 4.38 -3.95
C CYS A 62 -8.84 4.87 -4.95
N MET A 63 -9.12 5.77 -5.90
CA MET A 63 -8.03 6.31 -6.74
C MET A 63 -7.04 7.08 -5.85
N ALA A 64 -5.90 6.47 -5.48
CA ALA A 64 -4.90 7.03 -4.58
C ALA A 64 -4.14 8.19 -5.24
N TYR A 65 -3.92 8.13 -6.56
CA TYR A 65 -3.35 9.22 -7.34
C TYR A 65 -4.15 10.53 -7.37
N SER A 66 -5.46 10.50 -7.08
CA SER A 66 -6.37 11.60 -7.44
C SER A 66 -6.70 12.57 -6.29
N GLY A 67 -6.17 12.39 -5.08
CA GLY A 67 -6.55 13.25 -3.95
C GLY A 67 -8.03 13.13 -3.55
N ARG A 68 -8.72 12.05 -3.96
CA ARG A 68 -10.14 11.84 -3.64
C ARG A 68 -10.38 11.56 -2.16
N CYS A 69 -9.40 11.05 -1.40
CA CYS A 69 -9.52 10.95 0.06
C CYS A 69 -9.58 12.34 0.71
N LEU A 70 -8.72 13.27 0.28
CA LEU A 70 -8.75 14.66 0.73
C LEU A 70 -10.06 15.34 0.31
N LEU A 71 -10.46 15.20 -0.96
CA LEU A 71 -11.69 15.79 -1.48
C LEU A 71 -12.95 15.19 -0.84
N SER A 72 -12.99 13.87 -0.63
CA SER A 72 -14.06 13.18 0.09
C SER A 72 -14.12 13.66 1.54
N GLY A 73 -12.97 13.82 2.19
CA GLY A 73 -12.90 14.37 3.54
C GLY A 73 -13.42 15.80 3.63
N TYR A 74 -13.07 16.63 2.65
CA TYR A 74 -13.56 18.01 2.54
C TYR A 74 -15.07 18.07 2.28
N MET A 75 -15.59 17.27 1.36
CA MET A 75 -17.01 17.27 1.00
C MET A 75 -17.89 16.67 2.10
N ASN A 76 -17.44 15.58 2.73
CA ASN A 76 -18.22 14.84 3.73
C ASN A 76 -17.97 15.30 5.17
N LYS A 77 -17.06 16.27 5.39
CA LYS A 77 -16.61 16.74 6.72
C LYS A 77 -16.22 15.59 7.66
N ARG A 78 -15.74 14.48 7.10
CA ARG A 78 -15.43 13.25 7.83
C ARG A 78 -14.14 12.67 7.28
N ASP A 79 -13.28 12.18 8.16
CA ASP A 79 -11.99 11.62 7.74
C ASP A 79 -12.21 10.38 6.85
N ALA A 80 -11.71 10.46 5.62
CA ALA A 80 -11.77 9.38 4.64
C ALA A 80 -10.95 8.14 5.06
N ASN A 81 -10.08 8.28 6.06
CA ASN A 81 -9.24 7.21 6.59
C ASN A 81 -9.86 6.46 7.77
N GLN A 82 -11.02 6.89 8.28
CA GLN A 82 -11.64 6.25 9.46
C GLN A 82 -12.44 4.98 9.14
N GLY A 83 -12.78 4.70 7.88
CA GLY A 83 -13.71 3.60 7.50
C GLY A 83 -15.12 3.83 8.09
N SER A 84 -16.19 3.50 7.36
CA SER A 84 -17.58 3.81 7.78
C SER A 84 -17.88 3.40 9.21
#